data_AF-A0A7C5SWP5-F1
#
_entry.id   AF-A0A7C5SWP5-F1
#
_cell.length_a   1.000
_cell.length_b   1.000
_cell.length_c   1.000
_cell.angle_alpha   90.00
_cell.angle_beta   90.00
_cell.angle_gamma   90.00
#
_symmetry.space_group_name_H-M   'P 1'
#
loop_
_entity.id
_entity.type
_entity.pdbx_description
1 polymer ?
#
loop_
_entity_poly.entity_id
_entity_poly.type
_entity_poly.pdbx_seq_one_letter_code
_entity_poly.pdbx_strand_id
1 'polypeptide(L)'
;MVTIRFSTRAANDPTYIITVGISRPLKDAFAGLDKSKINKIGRKLTKLLSYKVATALVKNGYELPLSEDYLLKIRGEVSFDVKEEGEEFAIEIKNVKLVMDIFKKEKSVEYRESSAEEG
;
A
#
# COMPACT_ATOMS: atom_id res chain seq x y z
N MET A 1 14.82 15.90 0.44
CA MET A 1 14.29 14.88 -0.48
C MET A 1 14.51 13.48 0.08
N VAL A 2 13.41 12.74 0.25
CA VAL A 2 13.40 11.35 0.70
C VAL A 2 12.82 10.48 -0.41
N THR A 3 13.48 9.36 -0.71
CA THR A 3 12.99 8.38 -1.69
C THR A 3 12.77 7.05 -0.99
N ILE A 4 11.56 6.52 -1.10
CA ILE A 4 11.16 5.25 -0.48
C ILE A 4 10.81 4.25 -1.57
N ARG A 5 11.42 3.07 -1.46
CA ARG A 5 11.03 1.89 -2.22
C ARG A 5 10.17 0.99 -1.36
N PHE A 6 9.08 0.50 -1.95
CA PHE A 6 8.18 -0.42 -1.26
C PHE A 6 7.71 -1.53 -2.19
N SER A 7 7.37 -2.66 -1.59
CA SER A 7 6.65 -3.76 -2.23
C SER A 7 5.53 -4.17 -1.30
N THR A 8 4.31 -4.21 -1.80
CA THR A 8 3.14 -4.66 -1.04
C THR A 8 2.38 -5.71 -1.83
N ARG A 9 1.80 -6.67 -1.11
CA ARG A 9 0.72 -7.51 -1.61
C ARG A 9 -0.55 -6.86 -1.10
N ALA A 10 -1.40 -6.38 -1.98
CA ALA A 10 -2.71 -5.91 -1.55
C ALA A 10 -3.50 -7.14 -1.11
N ALA A 11 -3.91 -7.18 0.15
CA ALA A 11 -5.04 -8.02 0.53
C ALA A 11 -6.28 -7.34 -0.06
N ASN A 12 -7.16 -8.10 -0.70
CA ASN A 12 -8.49 -7.60 -1.09
C ASN A 12 -9.23 -7.23 0.19
N ASP A 13 -9.19 -5.95 0.57
CA ASP A 13 -10.05 -5.41 1.60
C ASP A 13 -11.29 -4.86 0.87
N PRO A 14 -12.49 -5.42 1.12
CA PRO A 14 -13.72 -4.99 0.45
C PRO A 14 -14.07 -3.52 0.74
N THR A 15 -13.49 -2.93 1.79
CA THR A 15 -13.68 -1.53 2.21
C THR A 15 -12.58 -0.61 1.68
N TYR A 16 -11.37 -1.14 1.45
CA TYR A 16 -10.21 -0.38 1.02
C TYR A 16 -9.53 -1.06 -0.16
N ILE A 17 -9.63 -0.43 -1.33
CA ILE A 17 -9.13 -0.98 -2.60
C ILE A 17 -7.69 -1.53 -2.45
N ILE A 18 -6.77 -0.78 -1.81
CA ILE A 18 -5.36 -1.15 -1.63
C ILE A 18 -4.76 -0.44 -0.42
N THR A 19 -4.15 -1.19 0.52
CA THR A 19 -3.26 -0.62 1.54
C THR A 19 -1.80 -0.79 1.13
N VAL A 20 -1.09 0.34 0.92
CA VAL A 20 0.35 0.30 0.65
C VAL A 20 1.13 0.34 1.97
N GLY A 21 1.78 -0.76 2.29
CA GLY A 21 2.64 -0.90 3.46
C GLY A 21 3.97 -0.13 3.31
N ILE A 22 4.03 1.07 3.87
CA ILE A 22 5.24 1.94 3.85
C ILE A 22 5.86 2.18 5.24
N SER A 23 5.32 1.52 6.27
CA SER A 23 5.66 1.82 7.67
C SER A 23 7.13 1.59 8.02
N ARG A 24 7.76 0.50 7.53
CA ARG A 24 9.16 0.19 7.85
C ARG A 24 10.15 1.12 7.11
N PRO A 25 10.06 1.29 5.78
CA PRO A 25 10.90 2.25 5.07
C PRO A 25 10.81 3.68 5.62
N LEU A 26 9.62 4.10 6.08
CA LEU A 26 9.44 5.40 6.72
C LEU A 26 10.16 5.52 8.06
N LYS A 27 10.09 4.48 8.91
CA LYS A 27 10.83 4.47 10.18
C LYS A 27 12.33 4.56 9.96
N ASP A 28 12.84 3.86 8.95
CA ASP A 28 14.27 3.85 8.63
C ASP A 28 14.71 5.21 8.06
N ALA A 29 13.90 5.83 7.18
CA ALA A 29 14.21 7.11 6.55
C ALA A 29 14.08 8.32 7.51
N PHE A 30 13.30 8.19 8.58
CA PHE A 30 13.03 9.25 9.55
C PHE A 30 13.39 8.80 10.98
N ALA A 31 14.46 8.03 11.14
CA ALA A 31 14.96 7.61 12.45
C ALA A 31 15.34 8.85 13.28
N GLY A 32 14.43 9.29 14.15
CA GLY A 32 14.58 10.52 14.96
C GLY A 32 13.37 11.46 14.90
N LEU A 33 12.43 11.25 13.98
CA LEU A 33 11.18 12.00 13.92
C LEU A 33 10.11 11.36 14.83
N ASP A 34 9.21 12.15 15.38
CA ASP A 34 8.12 11.63 16.21
C ASP A 34 7.28 10.59 15.48
N LYS A 35 6.93 9.51 16.20
CA LYS A 35 6.07 8.44 15.67
C LYS A 35 4.75 8.98 15.09
N SER A 36 4.20 10.04 15.69
CA SER A 36 2.98 10.70 15.21
C SER A 36 3.17 11.33 13.81
N LYS A 37 4.29 12.01 13.59
CA LYS A 37 4.66 12.62 12.30
C LYS A 37 4.94 11.55 11.25
N ILE A 38 5.69 10.50 11.59
CA ILE A 38 5.94 9.34 10.71
C ILE A 38 4.61 8.70 10.28
N ASN A 39 3.66 8.54 11.20
CA ASN A 39 2.34 8.01 10.90
C ASN A 39 1.53 8.93 9.99
N LYS A 40 1.58 10.26 10.19
CA LYS A 40 0.92 11.23 9.29
C LYS A 40 1.49 11.15 7.87
N ILE A 41 2.81 11.04 7.72
CA ILE A 41 3.48 10.82 6.42
C ILE A 41 2.97 9.53 5.78
N GLY A 42 2.96 8.45 6.56
CA GLY A 42 2.43 7.16 6.13
C GLY A 42 1.01 7.27 5.59
N ARG A 43 0.09 7.85 6.35
CA ARG A 43 -1.32 7.98 5.92
C ARG A 43 -1.48 8.79 4.64
N LYS A 44 -0.78 9.93 4.51
CA LYS A 44 -0.85 10.78 3.32
C LYS A 44 -0.33 10.06 2.08
N LEU A 45 0.82 9.40 2.18
CA LEU A 45 1.40 8.63 1.08
C LEU A 45 0.55 7.42 0.72
N THR A 46 0.07 6.65 1.70
CA THR A 46 -0.84 5.51 1.44
C THR A 46 -2.07 5.98 0.69
N LYS A 47 -2.76 7.05 1.12
CA LYS A 47 -3.95 7.59 0.43
C LYS A 47 -3.66 7.98 -1.02
N LEU A 48 -2.55 8.68 -1.25
CA LEU A 48 -2.12 9.06 -2.60
C LEU A 48 -1.88 7.83 -3.49
N LEU A 49 -1.11 6.86 -2.99
CA LEU A 49 -0.73 5.67 -3.74
C LEU A 49 -1.95 4.80 -4.04
N SER A 50 -2.86 4.62 -3.08
CA SER A 50 -4.13 3.90 -3.29
C SER A 50 -4.94 4.54 -4.44
N TYR A 51 -5.06 5.87 -4.47
CA TYR A 51 -5.76 6.57 -5.55
C TYR A 51 -5.07 6.39 -6.92
N LYS A 52 -3.73 6.49 -6.96
CA LYS A 52 -2.96 6.29 -8.20
C LYS A 52 -3.11 4.88 -8.74
N VAL A 53 -3.09 3.88 -7.86
CA VAL A 53 -3.25 2.48 -8.28
C VAL A 53 -4.68 2.23 -8.76
N ALA A 54 -5.70 2.68 -8.02
CA ALA A 54 -7.10 2.58 -8.46
C ALA A 54 -7.31 3.22 -9.84
N THR A 55 -6.77 4.43 -10.04
CA THR A 55 -6.83 5.12 -11.34
C THR A 55 -6.16 4.30 -12.45
N ALA A 56 -5.01 3.68 -12.17
CA ALA A 56 -4.29 2.88 -13.14
C ALA A 56 -5.05 1.59 -13.49
N LEU A 57 -5.65 0.92 -12.51
CA LEU A 57 -6.49 -0.27 -12.73
C LEU A 57 -7.70 0.05 -13.62
N VAL A 58 -8.46 1.10 -13.30
CA VAL A 58 -9.62 1.52 -14.11
C VAL A 58 -9.21 1.86 -15.54
N LYS A 59 -8.09 2.58 -15.72
CA LYS A 59 -7.56 2.91 -17.05
C LYS A 59 -7.17 1.69 -17.89
N ASN A 60 -6.86 0.56 -17.24
CA ASN A 60 -6.53 -0.70 -17.89
C ASN A 60 -7.73 -1.67 -17.95
N GLY A 61 -8.95 -1.19 -17.71
CA GLY A 61 -10.17 -1.98 -17.88
C GLY A 61 -10.53 -2.89 -16.71
N TYR A 62 -9.91 -2.71 -15.55
CA TYR A 62 -10.29 -3.43 -14.34
C TYR A 62 -11.42 -2.69 -13.61
N GLU A 63 -12.45 -3.43 -13.23
CA GLU A 63 -13.48 -2.93 -12.32
C GLU A 63 -12.97 -2.91 -10.88
N LEU A 64 -13.43 -1.93 -10.10
CA LEU A 64 -13.08 -1.76 -8.70
C LEU A 64 -14.34 -1.85 -7.82
N PRO A 65 -14.29 -2.55 -6.67
CA PRO A 65 -13.14 -3.29 -6.14
C PRO A 65 -12.75 -4.49 -7.02
N LEU A 66 -11.46 -4.85 -7.02
CA LEU A 66 -10.99 -6.04 -7.74
C LEU A 66 -11.70 -7.28 -7.17
N SER A 67 -12.12 -8.20 -8.04
CA SER A 67 -12.67 -9.50 -7.60
C SER A 67 -11.67 -10.24 -6.69
N GLU A 68 -12.19 -11.07 -5.78
CA GLU A 68 -11.41 -11.97 -4.91
C GLU A 68 -10.51 -12.94 -5.70
N ASP A 69 -10.83 -13.13 -6.98
CA ASP A 69 -10.03 -13.91 -7.91
C ASP A 69 -8.76 -13.20 -8.36
N TYR A 70 -8.53 -11.94 -7.97
CA TYR A 70 -7.30 -11.22 -8.32
C TYR A 70 -6.38 -11.04 -7.13
N LEU A 71 -5.10 -11.31 -7.35
CA LEU A 71 -4.01 -10.93 -6.47
C LEU A 71 -3.24 -9.78 -7.11
N LEU A 72 -3.04 -8.72 -6.34
CA LEU A 72 -2.32 -7.55 -6.79
C LEU A 72 -1.00 -7.40 -6.02
N LYS A 73 0.11 -7.38 -6.75
CA LYS A 73 1.43 -7.05 -6.21
C LYS A 73 1.84 -5.68 -6.74
N ILE A 74 2.18 -4.78 -5.83
CA ILE A 74 2.54 -3.40 -6.18
C ILE A 74 3.95 -3.16 -5.70
N ARG A 75 4.81 -2.77 -6.64
CA ARG A 75 6.18 -2.34 -6.39
C ARG A 75 6.27 -0.88 -6.78
N GLY A 76 6.88 -0.05 -5.93
CA GLY A 76 6.91 1.37 -6.22
C GLY A 76 8.08 2.10 -5.59
N GLU A 77 8.33 3.27 -6.15
CA GLU A 77 9.26 4.26 -5.65
C GLU A 77 8.52 5.59 -5.55
N VAL A 78 8.55 6.22 -4.38
CA VAL A 78 8.02 7.56 -4.17
C VAL A 78 9.11 8.47 -3.65
N SER A 79 9.29 9.61 -4.30
CA SER A 79 10.20 10.68 -3.87
C SER A 79 9.37 11.88 -3.43
N PHE A 80 9.66 12.39 -2.24
CA PHE A 80 8.94 13.51 -1.66
C PHE A 80 9.85 14.36 -0.77
N ASP A 81 9.44 15.61 -0.59
CA ASP A 81 9.99 16.51 0.41
C ASP A 81 9.01 16.65 1.56
N VAL A 82 9.59 16.88 2.74
CA VAL A 82 8.88 17.19 3.96
C VAL A 82 9.20 18.64 4.29
N LYS A 83 8.16 19.48 4.39
CA LYS A 83 8.27 20.84 4.90
C LYS A 83 7.57 20.89 6.26
N GLU A 84 8.33 21.27 7.28
CA GLU A 84 7.78 21.62 8.59
C GLU A 84 7.52 23.12 8.59
N GLU A 85 6.26 23.52 8.64
CA GLU A 85 5.85 24.92 8.81
C GLU A 85 5.16 25.02 10.17
N GLY A 86 5.94 25.27 11.23
CA GLY A 86 5.45 25.30 12.60
C GLY A 86 4.93 23.93 13.06
N GLU A 87 3.64 23.85 13.41
CA GLU A 87 2.97 22.58 13.76
C GLU A 87 2.44 21.80 12.54
N GLU A 88 2.42 22.43 11.36
CA GLU A 88 1.91 21.82 10.14
C GLU A 88 2.99 21.07 9.37
N PHE A 89 2.58 19.92 8.81
CA PHE A 89 3.44 18.97 8.12
C PHE A 89 2.99 18.84 6.66
N ALA A 90 3.69 19.52 5.77
CA ALA A 90 3.45 19.48 4.34
C ALA A 90 4.34 18.43 3.69
N ILE A 91 3.75 17.64 2.78
CA ILE A 91 4.46 16.62 2.01
C ILE A 91 4.31 16.98 0.56
N GLU A 92 5.42 17.28 -0.08
CA GLU A 92 5.45 17.65 -1.48
C GLU A 92 5.94 16.46 -2.30
N ILE A 93 5.07 15.90 -3.14
CA ILE A 93 5.40 14.73 -3.96
C ILE A 93 6.17 15.19 -5.19
N LYS A 94 7.40 14.70 -5.34
CA LYS A 94 8.27 15.03 -6.48
C LYS A 94 8.16 13.99 -7.59
N ASN A 95 8.09 12.71 -7.22
CA ASN A 95 8.04 11.61 -8.18
C ASN A 95 7.30 10.40 -7.61
N VAL A 96 6.59 9.69 -8.48
CA VAL A 96 5.90 8.42 -8.18
C VAL A 96 6.12 7.47 -9.36
N LYS A 97 6.74 6.32 -9.09
CA LYS A 97 6.86 5.21 -10.03
C LYS A 97 6.16 3.99 -9.44
N LEU A 98 5.25 3.39 -10.19
CA LEU A 98 4.47 2.23 -9.77
C LEU A 98 4.57 1.14 -10.83
N VAL A 99 4.78 -0.09 -10.37
CA VAL A 99 4.69 -1.32 -11.15
C VAL A 99 3.66 -2.20 -10.46
N MET A 100 2.68 -2.66 -11.22
CA MET A 100 1.56 -3.46 -10.72
C MET A 100 1.56 -4.77 -11.47
N ASP A 101 1.75 -5.87 -10.75
CA ASP A 101 1.59 -7.21 -11.27
C ASP A 101 0.22 -7.73 -10.82
N ILE A 102 -0.63 -8.07 -11.80
CA ILE A 102 -2.01 -8.54 -11.56
C ILE A 102 -2.06 -10.03 -11.90
N PHE A 103 -2.41 -10.85 -10.92
CA PHE A 103 -2.52 -12.30 -11.07
C PHE A 103 -3.96 -12.73 -10.90
N LYS A 104 -4.49 -13.53 -11.82
CA LYS A 104 -5.77 -14.20 -11.63
C LYS A 104 -5.52 -15.50 -10.87
N LYS A 105 -6.24 -15.70 -9.78
CA LYS A 105 -6.22 -16.89 -8.94
C LYS A 105 -6.84 -18.04 -9.73
N GLU A 106 -6.06 -19.08 -9.95
CA GLU A 106 -6.52 -20.26 -10.71
C GLU A 106 -7.06 -21.36 -9.79
N LYS A 107 -6.51 -21.48 -8.57
CA LYS A 107 -6.90 -22.52 -7.60
C LYS A 107 -6.74 -22.01 -6.17
N SER A 108 -7.64 -22.43 -5.30
CA SER A 108 -7.56 -22.24 -3.84
C SER A 108 -7.53 -23.60 -3.16
N VAL A 109 -6.69 -23.76 -2.14
CA VAL A 109 -6.72 -24.93 -1.26
C VAL A 109 -7.09 -24.43 0.12
N GLU A 110 -8.21 -24.90 0.65
CA GLU A 110 -8.61 -24.67 2.03
C GLU A 110 -8.06 -25.82 2.87
N TYR A 111 -7.35 -25.47 3.95
CA TYR A 111 -6.92 -26.42 4.97
C TYR A 111 -7.80 -26.19 6.20
N ARG A 112 -8.44 -27.26 6.70
CA ARG A 112 -9.12 -27.28 7.99
C ARG A 112 -8.49 -28.38 8.82
N GLU A 113 -8.04 -28.05 10.02
CA GLU A 113 -7.78 -29.06 11.04
C GLU A 113 -9.14 -29.58 11.53
N SER A 114 -9.41 -30.86 11.29
CA SER A 114 -10.46 -31.55 12.02
C SER A 114 -9.96 -31.69 13.45
N SER A 115 -10.59 -30.99 14.40
CA SER A 115 -10.43 -31.32 15.82
C SER A 115 -10.81 -32.79 15.98
N ALA A 116 -9.84 -33.63 16.28
CA ALA A 116 -10.08 -35.02 16.65
C ALA A 116 -10.68 -35.02 18.07
N GLU A 117 -11.99 -34.82 18.15
CA GLU A 117 -12.79 -35.13 19.33
C GLU A 117 -14.09 -35.78 18.86
N GLU A 118 -14.10 -37.11 18.89
CA GLU A 118 -15.12 -37.96 19.56
C GLU A 118 -14.90 -39.41 19.11
N GLY A 119 -14.25 -40.18 20.00
CA GLY A 119 -14.12 -41.63 19.96
C GLY A 119 -13.90 -42.13 21.37
#